data_AF-A0A256L8X0-F1
#
_entry.id   AF-A0A256L8X0-F1
#
_cell.length_a   1.000
_cell.length_b   1.000
_cell.length_c   1.000
_cell.angle_alpha   90.00
_cell.angle_beta   90.00
_cell.angle_gamma   90.00
#
_symmetry.space_group_name_H-M   'P 1'
#
loop_
_entity.id
_entity.type
_entity.pdbx_description
1 polymer ?
#
loop_
_entity_poly.entity_id
_entity_poly.type
_entity_poly.pdbx_seq_one_letter_code
_entity_poly.pdbx_strand_id
1 'polypeptide(L)'
;MLPDYDAEYVDYLFSRLVHDVSEKYIIEIFTKYFDCTTEQVKQAIKKGYEAERPDIFHDYIGTALLNASINDSQEQAQNALDGDFHLWEIMELRKDN
;
A
#
# COMPACT_ATOMS: atom_id res chain seq x y z
N MET A 1 4.85 13.43 -0.27
CA MET A 1 4.52 12.91 1.08
C MET A 1 4.00 11.48 0.91
N LEU A 2 3.91 10.65 1.95
CA LEU A 2 3.04 9.46 1.83
C LEU A 2 1.62 9.96 1.47
N PRO A 3 0.83 9.20 0.71
CA PRO A 3 -0.54 9.60 0.40
C PRO A 3 -1.29 10.02 1.68
N ASP A 4 -2.16 11.03 1.59
CA ASP A 4 -2.95 11.58 2.72
C ASP A 4 -4.06 10.61 3.19
N TYR A 5 -3.75 9.32 3.29
CA TYR A 5 -4.61 8.32 3.90
C TYR A 5 -4.41 8.26 5.42
N ASP A 6 -5.35 7.59 6.08
CA ASP A 6 -5.24 7.29 7.50
C ASP A 6 -3.92 6.58 7.83
N ALA A 7 -3.28 6.95 8.95
CA ALA A 7 -2.00 6.38 9.35
C ALA A 7 -2.11 4.87 9.63
N GLU A 8 -3.25 4.41 10.17
CA GLU A 8 -3.52 2.99 10.38
C GLU A 8 -3.66 2.25 9.05
N TYR A 9 -4.29 2.88 8.06
CA TYR A 9 -4.35 2.33 6.71
C TYR A 9 -2.94 2.21 6.09
N VAL A 10 -2.09 3.23 6.24
CA VAL A 10 -0.73 3.18 5.69
C VAL A 10 0.08 2.05 6.33
N ASP A 11 0.03 1.91 7.66
CA ASP A 11 0.71 0.81 8.34
C ASP A 11 0.12 -0.56 7.91
N TYR A 12 -1.21 -0.65 7.72
CA TYR A 12 -1.90 -1.84 7.18
C TYR A 12 -1.57 -2.15 5.72
N LEU A 13 -1.40 -1.15 4.86
CA LEU A 13 -1.01 -1.30 3.47
C LEU A 13 0.42 -1.85 3.37
N PHE A 14 1.35 -1.24 4.10
CA PHE A 14 2.74 -1.66 4.08
C PHE A 14 2.96 -3.03 4.72
N SER A 15 2.20 -3.41 5.76
CA SER A 15 2.27 -4.76 6.32
C SER A 15 1.89 -5.85 5.31
N ARG A 16 1.02 -5.53 4.33
CA ARG A 16 0.65 -6.45 3.25
C ARG A 16 1.67 -6.42 2.11
N LEU A 17 2.07 -5.23 1.66
CA LEU A 17 2.98 -5.08 0.53
C LEU A 17 4.35 -5.76 0.73
N VAL A 18 4.94 -5.66 1.93
CA VAL A 18 6.29 -6.18 2.19
C VAL A 18 6.40 -7.70 2.13
N HIS A 19 5.26 -8.40 2.18
CA HIS A 19 5.21 -9.86 2.07
C HIS A 19 5.01 -10.35 0.63
N ASP A 20 4.43 -9.52 -0.24
CA ASP A 20 4.03 -9.93 -1.60
C ASP A 20 4.83 -9.22 -2.69
N VAL A 21 5.49 -8.10 -2.37
CA VAL A 21 6.24 -7.27 -3.32
C VAL A 21 7.64 -7.00 -2.76
N SER A 22 8.67 -7.13 -3.60
CA SER A 22 10.03 -6.79 -3.17
C SER A 22 10.16 -5.30 -2.86
N GLU A 23 10.93 -4.95 -1.82
CA GLU A 23 11.17 -3.56 -1.41
C GLU A 23 11.56 -2.63 -2.56
N LYS A 24 12.37 -3.12 -3.51
CA LYS A 24 12.79 -2.36 -4.69
C LYS A 24 11.59 -1.80 -5.45
N TYR A 25 10.58 -2.65 -5.72
CA TYR A 25 9.41 -2.25 -6.47
C TYR A 25 8.47 -1.37 -5.65
N ILE A 26 8.35 -1.61 -4.35
CA ILE A 26 7.61 -0.72 -3.44
C ILE A 26 8.22 0.68 -3.49
N ILE A 27 9.54 0.81 -3.34
CA ILE A 27 10.25 2.10 -3.43
C ILE A 27 10.02 2.75 -4.80
N GLU A 28 10.22 2.01 -5.89
CA GLU A 28 10.04 2.54 -7.25
C GLU A 28 8.62 3.08 -7.47
N ILE A 29 7.59 2.32 -7.09
CA ILE A 29 6.19 2.70 -7.26
C ILE A 29 5.84 3.94 -6.46
N PHE A 30 6.19 3.98 -5.17
CA PHE A 30 5.81 5.08 -4.29
C PHE A 30 6.57 6.38 -4.57
N THR A 31 7.84 6.28 -4.95
CA THR A 31 8.61 7.47 -5.35
C THR A 31 8.17 8.00 -6.72
N LYS A 32 7.70 7.13 -7.62
CA LYS A 32 7.28 7.54 -8.97
C LYS A 32 5.86 8.10 -9.02
N TYR A 33 4.89 7.45 -8.37
CA TYR A 33 3.47 7.75 -8.57
C TYR A 33 2.83 8.52 -7.41
N PHE A 34 3.47 8.56 -6.24
CA PHE A 34 2.87 9.11 -5.01
C PHE A 34 3.73 10.19 -4.33
N ASP A 35 4.68 10.80 -5.05
CA ASP A 35 5.54 11.89 -4.55
C ASP A 35 6.19 11.59 -3.18
N CYS A 36 6.50 10.31 -2.92
CA CYS A 36 7.18 9.89 -1.72
C CYS A 36 8.69 10.05 -1.90
N THR A 37 9.39 10.41 -0.83
CA THR A 37 10.84 10.26 -0.80
C THR A 37 11.22 8.81 -0.52
N THR A 38 12.37 8.36 -1.04
CA THR A 38 12.88 7.01 -0.76
C THR A 38 12.96 6.70 0.73
N GLU A 39 13.35 7.68 1.56
CA GLU A 39 13.47 7.50 3.00
C GLU A 39 12.11 7.33 3.69
N GLN A 40 11.07 8.04 3.25
CA GLN A 40 9.70 7.82 3.72
C GLN A 40 9.24 6.39 3.42
N VAL A 41 9.48 5.90 2.20
CA VAL A 41 9.06 4.54 1.81
C VAL A 41 9.82 3.48 2.58
N LYS A 42 11.14 3.64 2.79
CA LYS A 42 11.92 2.70 3.60
C LYS A 42 11.46 2.64 5.06
N GLN A 43 11.08 3.78 5.65
CA GLN A 43 10.53 3.81 7.00
C GLN A 43 9.19 3.05 7.06
N ALA A 44 8.33 3.24 6.06
CA ALA A 44 7.06 2.53 5.97
C ALA A 44 7.26 1.01 5.75
N ILE A 45 8.20 0.60 4.90
CA ILE A 45 8.59 -0.81 4.72
C ILE A 45 9.05 -1.42 6.05
N LYS A 46 9.92 -0.73 6.78
CA LYS A 46 10.42 -1.21 8.08
C LYS A 46 9.27 -1.46 9.06
N LYS A 47 8.35 -0.50 9.18
CA LYS A 47 7.14 -0.67 10.00
C LYS A 47 6.27 -1.81 9.52
N GLY A 48 6.11 -1.98 8.20
CA GLY A 48 5.34 -3.07 7.60
C GLY A 48 5.83 -4.45 8.05
N TYR A 49 7.15 -4.66 8.14
CA TYR A 49 7.71 -5.91 8.66
C TYR A 49 7.53 -6.11 10.17
N GLU A 50 7.38 -5.02 10.93
CA GLU A 50 7.14 -5.04 12.38
C GLU A 50 5.65 -5.27 12.72
N ALA A 51 4.75 -4.99 11.78
CA ALA A 51 3.32 -5.15 11.95
C ALA A 51 2.88 -6.63 11.86
N GLU A 52 1.82 -6.98 12.60
CA GLU A 52 1.22 -8.31 12.50
C GLU A 52 0.63 -8.49 11.09
N ARG A 53 1.04 -9.57 10.41
CA ARG A 53 0.51 -9.89 9.08
C ARG A 53 -0.99 -10.19 9.22
N PRO A 54 -1.86 -9.47 8.50
CA PRO A 54 -3.28 -9.78 8.54
C PRO A 54 -3.53 -11.20 7.98
N ASP A 55 -4.16 -12.08 8.77
CA ASP A 55 -4.41 -13.49 8.42
C ASP A 55 -5.33 -13.70 7.19
N ILE A 56 -6.03 -12.65 6.74
CA ILE A 56 -7.27 -12.78 5.96
C ILE A 56 -7.16 -12.24 4.52
N PHE A 57 -5.99 -11.92 3.98
CA PHE A 57 -5.92 -11.36 2.63
C PHE A 57 -4.87 -12.02 1.72
N HIS A 58 -5.38 -12.70 0.69
CA HIS A 58 -4.73 -12.79 -0.63
C HIS A 58 -5.18 -11.59 -1.44
N ASP A 59 -4.82 -10.39 -1.00
CA ASP A 59 -5.20 -9.22 -1.79
C ASP A 59 -4.29 -9.08 -3.02
N TYR A 60 -4.85 -8.43 -4.02
CA TYR A 60 -4.16 -8.16 -5.26
C TYR A 60 -3.51 -6.78 -5.24
N ILE A 61 -3.36 -6.08 -4.10
CA ILE A 61 -2.87 -4.69 -4.10
C ILE A 61 -1.44 -4.61 -4.61
N GLY A 62 -0.58 -5.52 -4.16
CA GLY A 62 0.78 -5.66 -4.68
C GLY A 62 0.79 -5.92 -6.19
N THR A 63 -0.09 -6.82 -6.67
CA THR A 63 -0.22 -7.12 -8.11
C THR A 63 -0.76 -5.93 -8.91
N ALA A 64 -1.75 -5.20 -8.39
CA ALA A 64 -2.35 -4.04 -9.03
C ALA A 64 -1.34 -2.89 -9.17
N LEU A 65 -0.57 -2.61 -8.11
CA LEU A 65 0.49 -1.62 -8.12
C LEU A 65 1.63 -2.01 -9.08
N LEU A 66 2.02 -3.29 -9.11
CA LEU A 66 2.98 -3.78 -10.09
C LEU A 66 2.47 -3.65 -11.53
N ASN A 67 1.19 -3.98 -11.80
CA ASN A 67 0.57 -3.82 -13.11
C ASN A 67 0.53 -2.34 -13.53
N ALA A 68 0.17 -1.43 -12.62
CA ALA A 68 0.23 0.01 -12.88
C ALA A 68 1.66 0.46 -13.23
N SER A 69 2.66 -0.10 -12.54
CA SER A 69 4.07 0.15 -12.84
C SER A 69 4.49 -0.35 -14.22
N ILE A 70 4.07 -1.56 -14.60
CA ILE A 70 4.33 -2.16 -15.92
C ILE A 70 3.68 -1.33 -17.03
N ASN A 71 2.47 -0.83 -16.80
CA ASN A 71 1.72 -0.01 -17.75
C ASN A 71 2.11 1.47 -17.74
N ASP A 72 3.05 1.88 -16.89
CA ASP A 72 3.45 3.28 -16.68
C ASP A 72 2.26 4.22 -16.42
N SER A 73 1.31 3.78 -15.59
CA SER A 73 0.02 4.47 -15.41
C SER A 73 -0.17 4.96 -13.98
N GLN A 74 -0.01 6.27 -13.79
CA GLN A 74 -0.30 6.94 -12.51
C GLN A 74 -1.78 6.79 -12.10
N GLU A 75 -2.70 6.89 -13.06
CA GLU A 75 -4.14 6.70 -12.80
C GLU A 75 -4.43 5.29 -12.28
N GLN A 76 -3.82 4.24 -12.86
CA GLN A 76 -4.00 2.88 -12.36
C GLN A 76 -3.43 2.70 -10.95
N ALA A 77 -2.28 3.33 -10.65
CA ALA A 77 -1.70 3.28 -9.32
C ALA A 77 -2.62 3.96 -8.29
N GLN A 78 -3.14 5.15 -8.62
CA GLN A 78 -4.07 5.90 -7.77
C GLN A 78 -5.37 5.11 -7.53
N ASN A 79 -6.00 4.61 -8.60
CA ASN A 79 -7.22 3.81 -8.48
C ASN A 79 -7.02 2.53 -7.65
N ALA A 80 -5.82 1.92 -7.71
CA ALA A 80 -5.50 0.76 -6.89
C ALA A 80 -5.47 1.09 -5.40
N LEU A 81 -4.81 2.19 -5.00
CA LEU A 81 -4.79 2.63 -3.60
C LEU A 81 -6.16 3.12 -3.13
N ASP A 82 -6.87 3.93 -3.93
CA ASP A 82 -8.20 4.44 -3.55
C ASP A 82 -9.21 3.31 -3.35
N GLY A 83 -9.20 2.31 -4.24
CA GLY A 83 -10.06 1.13 -4.11
C GLY A 83 -9.74 0.29 -2.89
N ASP A 84 -8.45 0.11 -2.59
CA ASP A 84 -7.99 -0.63 -1.42
C ASP A 84 -8.28 0.11 -0.11
N PHE A 85 -8.11 1.43 -0.08
CA PHE A 85 -8.48 2.29 1.03
C PHE A 85 -9.98 2.21 1.34
N HIS A 86 -10.85 2.32 0.32
CA HIS A 86 -12.29 2.16 0.53
C HIS A 86 -12.69 0.77 1.07
N LEU A 87 -12.01 -0.29 0.64
CA LEU A 87 -12.25 -1.62 1.19
C LEU A 87 -11.84 -1.68 2.67
N TRP A 88 -10.70 -1.10 3.02
CA TRP A 88 -10.24 -0.99 4.41
C TRP A 88 -11.23 -0.19 5.26
N GLU A 89 -11.70 0.99 4.80
CA GLU A 89 -12.70 1.80 5.51
C GLU A 89 -13.98 0.99 5.79
N ILE A 90 -14.48 0.24 4.81
CA ILE A 90 -15.66 -0.62 4.97
C ILE A 90 -15.41 -1.72 6.01
N MET A 91 -14.20 -2.28 6.05
CA MET A 91 -13.85 -3.31 7.03
C MET A 91 -13.77 -2.76 8.45
N GLU A 92 -13.14 -1.60 8.64
CA GLU A 92 -13.06 -0.96 9.97
C GLU A 92 -14.45 -0.56 10.47
N LEU A 93 -15.31 0.01 9.61
CA LEU A 93 -16.71 0.34 9.96
C LEU A 93 -17.54 -0.88 10.40
N ARG A 94 -17.18 -2.09 9.96
CA ARG A 94 -17.86 -3.33 10.36
C ARG A 94 -17.35 -3.91 11.67
N LYS A 95 -16.16 -3.52 12.14
CA LYS A 95 -15.64 -3.98 13.45
C LYS A 95 -16.30 -3.27 14.63
N ASP A 96 -16.81 -2.06 14.39
CA ASP A 96 -17.47 -1.23 15.40
C ASP A 96 -19.00 -1.49 15.55
N ASN A 97 -19.56 -2.44 14.79
CA ASN A 97 -20.97 -2.87 14.87
C ASN A 97 -21.12 -4.30 15.36
#